data_AF-A0A839E991-F1
#
_entry.id   AF-A0A839E991-F1
#
_cell.length_a   1.000
_cell.length_b   1.000
_cell.length_c   1.000
_cell.angle_alpha   90.00
_cell.angle_beta   90.00
_cell.angle_gamma   90.00
#
_symmetry.space_group_name_H-M   'P 1'
#
loop_
_entity.id
_entity.type
_entity.pdbx_description
1 polymer ?
#
loop_
_entity_poly.entity_id
_entity_poly.type
_entity_poly.pdbx_seq_one_letter_code
_entity_poly.pdbx_strand_id
1 'polypeptide(L)'
;MTTQQQRIQELVADYQRRTQQPRLSTRALARQMKSAGQTISHGTLHNLLNGSTSPDLRTRHALTEFFGVSPYYFDTREPRSAEIMGRIGQLEQDKLDAVEQLLSEFDDEAV
;
A
#
# COMPACT_ATOMS: atom_id res chain seq x y z
N MET A 1 -17.06 -5.98 8.00
CA MET A 1 -16.46 -5.14 6.94
C MET A 1 -15.22 -4.49 7.54
N THR A 2 -14.06 -4.58 6.88
CA THR A 2 -12.86 -3.86 7.34
C THR A 2 -13.06 -2.36 7.15
N THR A 3 -12.78 -1.57 8.18
CA THR A 3 -12.91 -0.11 8.10
C THR A 3 -11.75 0.48 7.30
N GLN A 4 -11.94 1.67 6.72
CA GLN A 4 -10.86 2.40 6.02
C GLN A 4 -9.63 2.57 6.93
N GLN A 5 -9.86 2.81 8.23
CA GLN A 5 -8.81 2.87 9.25
C GLN A 5 -7.98 1.58 9.33
N GLN A 6 -8.64 0.41 9.40
CA GLN A 6 -7.95 -0.88 9.47
C GLN A 6 -7.06 -1.11 8.25
N ARG A 7 -7.56 -0.76 7.06
CA ARG A 7 -6.77 -0.84 5.82
C ARG A 7 -5.52 0.05 5.85
N ILE A 8 -5.63 1.27 6.36
CA ILE A 8 -4.46 2.17 6.49
C ILE A 8 -3.46 1.60 7.51
N GLN A 9 -3.95 1.04 8.63
CA GLN A 9 -3.08 0.40 9.63
C GLN A 9 -2.35 -0.82 9.06
N GLU A 10 -3.03 -1.64 8.24
CA GLU A 10 -2.44 -2.76 7.52
C GLU A 10 -1.31 -2.31 6.58
N LEU A 11 -1.56 -1.26 5.77
CA LEU A 11 -0.53 -0.68 4.90
C LEU A 11 0.69 -0.18 5.68
N VAL A 12 0.47 0.49 6.81
CA VAL A 12 1.56 0.98 7.67
C VAL A 12 2.36 -0.18 8.27
N ALA A 13 1.68 -1.19 8.83
CA ALA A 13 2.33 -2.35 9.41
C ALA A 13 3.14 -3.12 8.37
N ASP A 14 2.59 -3.29 7.17
CA ASP A 14 3.28 -3.92 6.06
C ASP A 14 4.53 -3.12 5.63
N TYR A 15 4.40 -1.81 5.46
CA TYR A 15 5.51 -0.93 5.12
C TYR A 15 6.63 -0.99 6.17
N GLN A 16 6.29 -0.99 7.46
CA GLN A 16 7.27 -1.10 8.55
C GLN A 16 8.04 -2.42 8.50
N ARG A 17 7.37 -3.54 8.18
CA ARG A 17 8.04 -4.85 8.00
C ARG A 17 8.99 -4.82 6.81
N ARG A 18 8.53 -4.37 5.64
CA ARG A 18 9.32 -4.35 4.40
C ARG A 18 10.54 -3.45 4.48
N THR A 19 10.41 -2.30 5.15
CA THR A 19 11.48 -1.31 5.28
C THR A 19 12.34 -1.52 6.52
N GLN A 20 12.08 -2.56 7.32
CA GLN A 20 12.78 -2.85 8.58
C GLN A 20 12.71 -1.70 9.59
N GLN A 21 11.57 -1.01 9.65
CA GLN A 21 11.33 0.14 10.54
C GLN A 21 10.18 -0.12 11.53
N PRO A 22 10.32 -1.07 12.47
CA PRO A 22 9.23 -1.50 13.36
C PRO A 22 8.77 -0.43 14.36
N ARG A 23 9.54 0.65 14.55
CA ARG A 23 9.21 1.78 15.44
C ARG A 23 8.98 3.09 14.68
N LEU A 24 8.59 3.00 13.41
CA LEU A 24 8.33 4.19 12.60
C LEU A 24 7.13 4.98 13.16
N SER A 25 7.41 6.13 13.76
CA SER A 25 6.36 7.04 14.23
C SER A 25 5.55 7.62 13.07
N THR A 26 4.29 7.98 13.31
CA THR A 26 3.43 8.67 12.34
C THR A 26 4.08 9.94 11.78
N ARG A 27 4.83 10.68 12.63
CA ARG A 27 5.55 11.89 12.21
C ARG A 27 6.70 11.58 11.27
N ALA A 28 7.44 10.51 11.52
CA ALA A 28 8.50 10.06 10.62
C ALA A 28 7.93 9.53 9.30
N LEU A 29 6.84 8.76 9.35
CA LEU A 29 6.12 8.30 8.15
C LEU A 29 5.64 9.47 7.30
N ALA A 30 4.98 10.47 7.88
CA ALA A 30 4.53 11.66 7.14
C ALA A 30 5.70 12.42 6.49
N ARG A 31 6.89 12.44 7.11
CA ARG A 31 8.10 13.01 6.49
C ARG A 31 8.59 12.18 5.31
N GLN A 32 8.57 10.85 5.41
CA GLN A 32 8.94 9.96 4.31
C GLN A 32 7.98 10.09 3.13
N MET A 33 6.68 10.20 3.40
CA MET A 33 5.67 10.50 2.39
C MET A 33 5.97 11.84 1.69
N LYS A 34 6.27 12.88 2.47
CA LYS A 34 6.66 14.19 1.92
C LYS A 34 7.92 14.13 1.06
N SER A 35 8.95 13.39 1.48
CA SER A 35 10.17 13.23 0.65
C SER A 35 9.92 12.43 -0.63
N ALA A 36 8.90 11.57 -0.64
CA ALA A 36 8.43 10.85 -1.82
C ALA A 36 7.45 11.68 -2.69
N GLY A 37 7.32 12.98 -2.45
CA GLY A 37 6.44 13.88 -3.21
C GLY A 37 4.98 13.91 -2.76
N GLN A 38 4.62 13.14 -1.73
CA GLN A 38 3.23 13.04 -1.28
C GLN A 38 2.86 14.14 -0.29
N THR A 39 1.74 14.82 -0.53
CA THR A 39 1.30 15.98 0.26
C THR A 39 0.32 15.60 1.37
N ILE A 40 0.72 14.67 2.25
CA ILE A 40 -0.07 14.29 3.45
C ILE A 40 0.61 14.85 4.70
N SER A 41 -0.13 15.64 5.47
CA SER A 41 0.35 16.20 6.74
C SER A 41 0.37 15.13 7.85
N HIS A 42 1.24 15.32 8.85
CA HIS A 42 1.23 14.47 10.05
C HIS A 42 -0.14 14.44 10.75
N GLY A 43 -0.80 15.59 10.88
CA GLY A 43 -2.11 15.67 11.54
C GLY A 43 -3.19 14.90 10.77
N THR A 44 -3.19 15.03 9.44
CA THR A 44 -4.06 14.25 8.57
C THR A 44 -3.82 12.75 8.76
N LEU A 45 -2.57 12.30 8.66
CA LEU A 45 -2.22 10.89 8.81
C LEU A 45 -2.59 10.34 10.20
N HIS A 46 -2.40 11.14 11.25
CA HIS A 46 -2.80 10.78 12.61
C HIS A 46 -4.32 10.61 12.74
N ASN A 47 -5.10 11.55 12.21
CA ASN A 47 -6.56 11.48 12.24
C ASN A 47 -7.11 10.26 11.47
N LEU A 48 -6.47 9.90 10.35
CA LEU A 48 -6.81 8.72 9.58
C LEU A 48 -6.54 7.42 10.35
N LEU A 49 -5.36 7.32 10.98
CA LEU A 49 -4.95 6.13 11.75
C LEU A 49 -5.81 5.92 13.01
N ASN A 50 -6.33 7.00 13.58
CA ASN A 50 -7.25 6.97 14.72
C ASN A 50 -8.72 6.78 14.30
N GLY A 51 -9.03 6.82 13.00
CA GLY A 51 -10.40 6.74 12.50
C GLY A 51 -11.24 7.99 12.74
N SER A 52 -10.63 9.10 13.16
CA SER A 52 -11.30 10.39 13.38
C SER A 52 -11.81 11.02 12.07
N THR A 53 -11.19 10.66 10.95
CA THR A 53 -11.56 11.13 9.61
C THR A 53 -11.42 9.99 8.60
N SER A 54 -12.24 10.01 7.54
CA SER A 54 -12.04 9.14 6.37
C SER A 54 -11.19 9.85 5.32
N PRO A 55 -10.32 9.14 4.56
CA PRO A 55 -9.50 9.78 3.55
C PRO A 55 -10.36 10.18 2.35
N ASP A 56 -10.17 11.40 1.86
CA ASP A 56 -10.73 11.84 0.59
C ASP A 56 -10.01 11.18 -0.60
N LEU A 57 -10.51 11.38 -1.82
CA LEU A 57 -9.96 10.76 -3.03
C LEU A 57 -8.47 11.10 -3.23
N ARG A 58 -8.07 12.35 -2.98
CA ARG A 58 -6.68 12.79 -3.12
C ARG A 58 -5.76 12.11 -2.11
N THR A 59 -6.21 12.00 -0.87
CA THR A 59 -5.48 11.31 0.22
C THR A 59 -5.36 9.83 -0.08
N ARG A 60 -6.43 9.20 -0.59
CA ARG A 60 -6.41 7.80 -1.01
C ARG A 60 -5.37 7.57 -2.10
N HIS A 61 -5.35 8.40 -3.15
CA HIS A 61 -4.33 8.31 -4.20
C HIS A 61 -2.91 8.41 -3.65
N ALA A 62 -2.64 9.40 -2.79
CA ALA A 62 -1.33 9.58 -2.19
C ALA A 62 -0.91 8.41 -1.29
N LEU A 63 -1.85 7.81 -0.55
CA LEU A 63 -1.60 6.58 0.22
C LEU A 63 -1.29 5.40 -0.71
N THR A 64 -2.11 5.17 -1.74
CA THR A 64 -1.92 4.02 -2.64
C THR A 64 -0.61 4.11 -3.42
N GLU A 65 -0.23 5.30 -3.87
CA GLU A 65 1.02 5.55 -4.57
C GLU A 65 2.23 5.34 -3.65
N PHE A 66 2.20 5.92 -2.44
CA PHE A 66 3.29 5.78 -1.47
C PHE A 66 3.53 4.33 -1.04
N PHE A 67 2.45 3.60 -0.74
CA PHE A 67 2.55 2.23 -0.25
C PHE A 67 2.77 1.19 -1.36
N GLY A 68 2.58 1.59 -2.61
CA GLY A 68 2.70 0.73 -3.78
C GLY A 68 1.59 -0.29 -3.89
N VAL A 69 0.35 0.16 -3.71
CA VAL A 69 -0.86 -0.67 -3.83
C VAL A 69 -1.79 -0.13 -4.91
N SER A 70 -2.72 -0.96 -5.39
CA SER A 70 -3.66 -0.55 -6.44
C SER A 70 -4.50 0.66 -6.01
N PRO A 71 -4.85 1.59 -6.92
CA PRO A 71 -5.78 2.69 -6.65
C PRO A 71 -7.14 2.22 -6.08
N TYR A 72 -7.55 1.00 -6.40
CA TYR A 72 -8.80 0.38 -5.95
C TYR A 72 -8.69 -0.30 -4.57
N TYR A 73 -7.52 -0.25 -3.92
CA TYR A 73 -7.25 -0.95 -2.65
C TYR A 73 -8.28 -0.65 -1.56
N PHE A 74 -8.85 0.56 -1.54
CA PHE A 74 -9.84 0.98 -0.55
C PHE A 74 -11.30 0.68 -0.94
N ASP A 75 -11.57 0.30 -2.20
CA ASP A 75 -12.93 0.01 -2.71
C ASP A 75 -13.17 -1.50 -2.90
N THR A 76 -12.11 -2.27 -3.10
CA THR A 76 -12.22 -3.72 -3.34
C THR A 76 -12.63 -4.50 -2.08
N ARG A 77 -13.36 -5.60 -2.28
CA ARG A 77 -13.63 -6.61 -1.23
C ARG A 77 -12.41 -7.50 -0.95
N GLU A 78 -11.44 -7.51 -1.86
CA GLU A 78 -10.22 -8.32 -1.81
C GLU A 78 -8.95 -7.44 -1.74
N PRO A 79 -8.67 -6.83 -0.58
CA PRO A 79 -7.56 -5.88 -0.44
C PRO A 79 -6.19 -6.50 -0.75
N ARG A 80 -6.02 -7.81 -0.49
CA ARG A 80 -4.76 -8.51 -0.77
C ARG A 80 -4.45 -8.60 -2.27
N SER A 81 -5.46 -8.90 -3.10
CA SER A 81 -5.32 -8.92 -4.56
C SER A 81 -4.92 -7.55 -5.09
N ALA A 82 -5.54 -6.49 -4.55
CA ALA A 82 -5.22 -5.09 -4.90
C ALA A 82 -3.82 -4.66 -4.44
N GLU A 83 -3.35 -5.14 -3.30
CA GLU A 83 -1.97 -4.93 -2.83
C GLU A 83 -0.96 -5.59 -3.76
N ILE A 84 -1.17 -6.86 -4.12
CA ILE A 84 -0.29 -7.61 -5.02
C ILE A 84 -0.23 -6.93 -6.40
N MET A 85 -1.39 -6.60 -6.98
CA MET A 85 -1.47 -5.94 -8.29
C MET A 85 -0.76 -4.59 -8.33
N GLY A 86 -0.91 -3.79 -7.26
CA GLY A 86 -0.21 -2.51 -7.17
C GLY A 86 1.30 -2.67 -7.13
N ARG A 87 1.80 -3.68 -6.43
CA ARG A 87 3.24 -3.98 -6.36
C ARG A 87 3.79 -4.48 -7.69
N ILE A 88 3.08 -5.41 -8.32
CA ILE A 88 3.46 -5.92 -9.65
C ILE A 88 3.55 -4.75 -10.64
N GLY A 89 2.57 -3.85 -10.64
CA GLY A 89 2.58 -2.67 -11.51
C GLY A 89 3.74 -1.67 -11.26
N GLN A 90 4.53 -1.84 -10.20
CA GLN A 90 5.71 -1.03 -9.90
C GLN A 90 7.04 -1.76 -10.14
N LEU A 91 7.00 -3.03 -10.58
CA LEU A 91 8.21 -3.78 -10.88
C LEU A 91 8.85 -3.30 -12.18
N GLU A 92 10.18 -3.43 -12.24
CA GLU A 92 10.95 -3.29 -13.48
C GLU A 92 10.68 -4.48 -14.40
N GLN A 93 10.92 -4.31 -15.71
CA GLN A 93 10.56 -5.31 -16.73
C GLN A 93 11.17 -6.68 -16.46
N ASP A 94 12.43 -6.74 -16.05
CA ASP A 94 13.13 -7.99 -15.70
C ASP A 94 12.46 -8.76 -14.55
N LYS A 95 11.91 -8.04 -13.58
CA LYS A 95 11.16 -8.63 -12.46
C LYS A 95 9.75 -9.03 -12.86
N LEU A 96 9.13 -8.29 -13.80
CA LEU A 96 7.84 -8.68 -14.38
C LEU A 96 7.97 -9.99 -15.13
N ASP A 97 9.00 -10.13 -15.97
CA ASP A 97 9.26 -11.35 -16.74
C ASP A 97 9.47 -12.56 -15.80
N ALA A 98 10.19 -12.36 -14.68
CA ALA A 98 10.36 -13.40 -13.66
C ALA A 98 9.05 -13.79 -12.95
N VAL A 99 8.14 -12.84 -12.71
CA VAL A 99 6.81 -13.11 -12.16
C VAL A 99 5.95 -13.85 -13.18
N GLU A 100 5.99 -13.47 -14.45
CA GLU A 100 5.27 -14.15 -15.54
C GLU A 100 5.74 -15.61 -15.69
N GLN A 101 7.05 -15.84 -15.63
CA GLN A 101 7.61 -17.19 -15.65
C GLN A 101 7.10 -18.01 -14.45
N LEU A 102 7.16 -17.47 -13.23
CA LEU A 102 6.68 -18.15 -12.03
C LEU A 102 5.19 -18.51 -12.13
N LEU A 103 4.36 -17.63 -12.68
CA LEU A 103 2.93 -17.90 -12.90
C LEU A 103 2.73 -19.03 -13.93
N SER A 104 3.51 -19.01 -15.00
CA SER A 104 3.46 -20.07 -16.03
C SER A 104 3.83 -21.44 -15.45
N GLU A 105 4.82 -21.50 -14.55
CA GLU A 105 5.21 -22.74 -13.85
C GLU A 105 4.05 -23.31 -12.99
N PHE A 106 3.25 -22.46 -12.35
CA PHE A 106 2.08 -22.91 -11.58
C PHE A 106 0.93 -23.41 -12.46
N ASP A 107 0.75 -22.83 -13.65
CA ASP A 107 -0.30 -23.25 -14.58
C ASP A 107 0.03 -24.62 -15.23
N ASP A 108 1.32 -24.92 -15.44
CA ASP A 108 1.80 -26.20 -15.97
C ASP A 108 1.72 -27.35 -14.94
N GLU A 109 1.85 -27.06 -13.64
CA GLU A 109 1.69 -28.06 -12.55
C GLU A 109 0.21 -28.36 -12.21
N ALA A 110 -0.74 -27.56 -12.71
CA ALA A 110 -2.16 -27.71 -12.45
C ALA A 110 -2.88 -28.71 -13.40
N VAL A 111 -2.13 -29.37 -14.29
CA VAL A 111 -2.57 -30.43 -15.24
C VAL A 111 -2.15 -31.81 -14.76
#